data_AF-A0A5B0CQX3-F1
#
_entry.id   AF-A0A5B0CQX3-F1
#
_cell.length_a   1.000
_cell.length_b   1.000
_cell.length_c   1.000
_cell.angle_alpha   90.00
_cell.angle_beta   90.00
_cell.angle_gamma   90.00
#
_symmetry.space_group_name_H-M   'P 1'
#
loop_
_entity.id
_entity.type
_entity.pdbx_description
1 polymer ?
#
loop_
_entity_poly.entity_id
_entity_poly.type
_entity_poly.pdbx_seq_one_letter_code
_entity_poly.pdbx_strand_id
1 'polypeptide(L)'
;MTTYNWDLIERLLHEVQHGEASFTPRSYAEQYAAEKATEGEETENLDHLKAVAGEYEKLLLERGYIEPRPEEQGGTGSNYILTPRGSSLLSLIDSSIPGNDHPRQVLDEQEDALDEVTFDEVASKAQIA
;
A
#
# COMPACT_ATOMS: atom_id res chain seq x y z
N MET A 1 -1.91 0.58 18.62
CA MET A 1 -1.28 1.28 17.48
C MET A 1 -0.54 0.27 16.67
N THR A 2 -1.11 -0.08 15.54
CA THR A 2 -0.47 -0.95 14.57
C THR A 2 0.24 -0.04 13.59
N THR A 3 1.55 0.09 13.70
CA THR A 3 2.33 0.91 12.76
C THR A 3 2.51 0.11 11.49
N TYR A 4 1.92 0.60 10.41
CA TYR A 4 2.06 -0.02 9.09
C TYR A 4 3.30 0.54 8.40
N ASN A 5 3.97 -0.29 7.60
CA ASN A 5 5.05 0.15 6.75
C ASN A 5 4.44 0.82 5.51
N TRP A 6 4.15 2.13 5.64
CA TRP A 6 3.48 2.92 4.61
C TRP A 6 4.25 2.94 3.29
N ASP A 7 5.58 3.03 3.33
CA ASP A 7 6.42 3.02 2.12
C ASP A 7 6.30 1.68 1.37
N LEU A 8 6.23 0.55 2.10
CA LEU A 8 5.98 -0.75 1.48
C LEU A 8 4.56 -0.82 0.90
N ILE A 9 3.54 -0.36 1.61
CA ILE A 9 2.16 -0.35 1.11
C ILE A 9 2.02 0.55 -0.13
N GLU A 10 2.62 1.73 -0.11
CA GLU A 10 2.68 2.66 -1.24
C GLU A 10 3.29 1.98 -2.47
N ARG A 11 4.44 1.33 -2.29
CA ARG A 11 5.09 0.55 -3.37
C ARG A 11 4.13 -0.50 -3.94
N LEU A 12 3.50 -1.28 -3.08
CA LEU A 12 2.54 -2.32 -3.49
C LEU A 12 1.35 -1.73 -4.27
N LEU A 13 0.76 -0.63 -3.80
CA LEU A 13 -0.37 0.02 -4.45
C LEU A 13 0.02 0.65 -5.80
N HIS A 14 1.22 1.24 -5.92
CA HIS A 14 1.74 1.71 -7.20
C HIS A 14 1.95 0.57 -8.20
N GLU A 15 2.42 -0.59 -7.74
CA GLU A 15 2.55 -1.79 -8.58
C GLU A 15 1.16 -2.29 -9.02
N VAL A 16 0.13 -2.22 -8.19
CA VAL A 16 -1.25 -2.53 -8.60
C VAL A 16 -1.79 -1.50 -9.61
N GLN A 17 -1.45 -0.21 -9.42
CA GLN A 17 -1.89 0.88 -10.30
C GLN A 17 -1.32 0.76 -11.72
N HIS A 18 -0.03 0.48 -11.82
CA HIS A 18 0.70 0.42 -13.08
C HIS A 18 0.84 -1.00 -13.65
N GLY A 19 0.68 -2.01 -12.81
CA GLY A 19 0.98 -3.40 -13.15
C GLY A 19 -0.16 -4.07 -13.89
N GLU A 20 0.13 -4.51 -15.11
CA GLU A 20 -0.73 -5.43 -15.88
C GLU A 20 -0.37 -6.91 -15.63
N ALA A 21 0.85 -7.14 -15.13
CA ALA A 21 1.42 -8.46 -14.86
C ALA A 21 1.00 -9.02 -13.49
N SER A 22 1.38 -10.27 -13.22
CA SER A 22 1.13 -10.93 -11.93
C SER A 22 1.72 -10.13 -10.77
N PHE A 23 0.89 -9.87 -9.78
CA PHE A 23 1.26 -9.19 -8.55
C PHE A 23 2.15 -10.10 -7.71
N THR A 24 3.37 -9.64 -7.44
CA THR A 24 4.40 -10.42 -6.76
C THR A 24 4.93 -9.66 -5.54
N PRO A 25 4.17 -9.63 -4.42
CA PRO A 25 4.49 -8.79 -3.26
C PRO A 25 5.89 -9.07 -2.68
N ARG A 26 6.32 -10.33 -2.72
CA ARG A 26 7.67 -10.73 -2.27
C ARG A 26 8.77 -10.10 -3.13
N SER A 27 8.59 -10.06 -4.44
CA SER A 27 9.57 -9.48 -5.37
C SER A 27 9.59 -7.96 -5.27
N TYR A 28 8.47 -7.32 -4.95
CA TYR A 28 8.43 -5.88 -4.68
C TYR A 28 9.14 -5.52 -3.37
N ALA A 29 8.96 -6.32 -2.31
CA ALA A 29 9.69 -6.16 -1.06
C ALA A 29 11.21 -6.30 -1.24
N GLU A 30 11.67 -7.22 -2.09
CA GLU A 30 13.08 -7.36 -2.46
C GLU A 30 13.64 -6.11 -3.14
N GLN A 31 12.90 -5.57 -4.10
CA GLN A 31 13.30 -4.36 -4.81
C GLN A 31 13.34 -3.17 -3.85
N TYR A 32 12.32 -3.00 -3.01
CA TYR A 32 12.27 -1.96 -1.99
C TYR A 32 13.50 -2.00 -1.05
N ALA A 33 13.81 -3.18 -0.51
CA ALA A 33 14.96 -3.35 0.38
C ALA A 33 16.29 -3.06 -0.34
N ALA A 34 16.44 -3.48 -1.60
CA ALA A 34 17.63 -3.19 -2.41
C ALA A 34 17.79 -1.70 -2.73
N GLU A 35 16.68 -1.00 -3.00
CA GLU A 35 16.63 0.43 -3.29
C GLU A 35 17.08 1.22 -2.05
N LYS A 36 16.49 0.94 -0.89
CA LYS A 36 16.85 1.56 0.39
C LYS A 36 18.29 1.26 0.83
N ALA A 37 18.77 0.03 0.63
CA ALA A 37 20.17 -0.32 0.87
C ALA A 37 21.13 0.48 -0.03
N THR A 38 20.70 0.82 -1.25
CA THR A 38 21.46 1.67 -2.17
C THR A 38 21.44 3.14 -1.73
N GLU A 39 20.33 3.61 -1.16
CA GLU A 39 20.19 4.94 -0.55
C GLU A 39 20.98 5.08 0.76
N GLY A 40 21.51 3.97 1.30
CA GLY A 40 22.24 3.92 2.56
C GLY A 40 21.34 3.90 3.79
N GLU A 41 20.04 3.62 3.61
CA GLU A 41 19.10 3.42 4.69
C GLU A 41 19.14 1.97 5.19
N GLU A 42 19.03 1.79 6.51
CA GLU A 42 18.98 0.46 7.13
C GLU A 42 17.55 -0.07 7.00
N THR A 43 17.33 -0.99 6.05
CA THR A 43 16.04 -1.67 5.92
C THR A 43 15.87 -2.76 6.94
N GLU A 44 14.62 -3.03 7.28
CA GLU A 44 14.25 -4.24 8.01
C GLU A 44 14.73 -5.52 7.31
N ASN A 45 14.69 -6.64 8.05
CA ASN A 45 15.09 -7.92 7.52
C ASN A 45 14.27 -8.29 6.27
N LEU A 46 14.95 -8.68 5.18
CA LEU A 46 14.29 -8.98 3.91
C LEU A 46 13.23 -10.08 4.03
N ASP A 47 13.48 -11.12 4.83
CA ASP A 47 12.50 -12.19 5.06
C ASP A 47 11.26 -11.66 5.78
N HIS A 48 11.43 -10.69 6.67
CA HIS A 48 10.33 -9.99 7.33
C HIS A 48 9.53 -9.17 6.31
N LEU A 49 10.19 -8.32 5.51
CA LEU A 49 9.53 -7.51 4.48
C LEU A 49 8.74 -8.36 3.48
N LYS A 50 9.29 -9.49 3.05
CA LYS A 50 8.59 -10.45 2.19
C LYS A 50 7.34 -11.05 2.83
N ALA A 51 7.41 -11.35 4.13
CA ALA A 51 6.25 -11.88 4.86
C ALA A 51 5.17 -10.81 4.98
N VAL A 52 5.56 -9.61 5.43
CA VAL A 52 4.69 -8.45 5.60
C VAL A 52 4.03 -8.04 4.29
N ALA A 53 4.77 -7.99 3.17
CA ALA A 53 4.20 -7.67 1.86
C ALA A 53 3.09 -8.66 1.44
N GLY A 54 3.26 -9.95 1.74
CA GLY A 54 2.22 -10.95 1.49
C GLY A 54 1.02 -10.83 2.43
N GLU A 55 1.22 -10.35 3.66
CA GLU A 55 0.11 -10.03 4.57
C GLU A 55 -0.65 -8.79 4.10
N TYR A 56 0.06 -7.75 3.67
CA TYR A 56 -0.54 -6.53 3.12
C TYR A 56 -1.34 -6.80 1.84
N GLU A 57 -0.85 -7.65 0.94
CA GLU A 57 -1.66 -8.10 -0.22
C GLU A 57 -3.03 -8.62 0.23
N LYS A 58 -3.04 -9.58 1.16
CA LYS A 58 -4.29 -10.17 1.67
C LYS A 58 -5.15 -9.16 2.38
N LEU A 59 -4.55 -8.31 3.21
CA LEU A 59 -5.26 -7.29 3.97
C LEU A 59 -5.91 -6.26 3.03
N LEU A 60 -5.16 -5.73 2.06
CA LEU A 60 -5.66 -4.77 1.07
C LEU A 60 -6.78 -5.38 0.24
N LEU A 61 -6.70 -6.67 -0.09
CA LEU A 61 -7.74 -7.39 -0.82
C LEU A 61 -8.98 -7.61 0.05
N GLU A 62 -8.80 -8.07 1.29
CA GLU A 62 -9.90 -8.36 2.24
C GLU A 62 -10.67 -7.09 2.63
N ARG A 63 -9.95 -5.97 2.80
CA ARG A 63 -10.52 -4.65 3.14
C ARG A 63 -10.98 -3.83 1.91
N GLY A 64 -10.84 -4.39 0.70
CA GLY A 64 -11.34 -3.78 -0.53
C GLY A 64 -10.57 -2.56 -1.03
N TYR A 65 -9.27 -2.43 -0.71
CA TYR A 65 -8.39 -1.44 -1.33
C TYR A 65 -7.93 -1.88 -2.72
N ILE A 66 -7.76 -3.19 -2.92
CA ILE A 66 -7.45 -3.80 -4.21
C ILE A 66 -8.47 -4.87 -4.52
N GLU A 67 -8.72 -5.11 -5.80
CA GLU A 67 -9.60 -6.18 -6.25
C GLU A 67 -8.97 -6.94 -7.42
N PRO A 68 -9.28 -8.24 -7.61
CA PRO A 68 -8.75 -9.01 -8.72
C PRO A 68 -9.18 -8.35 -10.03
N ARG A 69 -8.23 -8.17 -10.94
CA ARG A 69 -8.51 -7.56 -12.23
C ARG A 69 -9.53 -8.42 -12.98
N PRO A 70 -10.61 -7.82 -13.53
CA PRO A 70 -11.58 -8.57 -14.33
C PRO A 70 -10.94 -9.21 -15.56
N GLU A 71 -11.37 -10.41 -15.94
CA GLU A 71 -10.86 -11.11 -17.14
C GLU A 71 -11.01 -10.24 -18.41
N GLU A 72 -12.08 -9.45 -18.50
CA GLU A 72 -12.33 -8.49 -19.59
C GLU A 72 -11.24 -7.41 -19.71
N GLN A 73 -10.52 -7.12 -18.63
CA GLN A 73 -9.41 -6.17 -18.59
C GLN A 73 -8.03 -6.87 -18.62
N GLY A 74 -8.00 -8.18 -18.94
CA GLY A 74 -6.78 -8.99 -18.90
C GLY A 74 -6.48 -9.58 -17.52
N GLY A 75 -7.51 -9.83 -16.72
CA GLY A 75 -7.41 -10.54 -15.45
C GLY A 75 -6.80 -11.94 -15.60
N THR A 76 -5.79 -12.25 -14.81
CA THR A 76 -5.13 -13.57 -14.76
C THR A 76 -5.41 -14.31 -13.46
N GLY A 77 -6.22 -13.72 -12.57
CA GLY A 77 -6.43 -14.19 -11.19
C GLY A 77 -5.23 -13.98 -10.27
N SER A 78 -4.12 -13.46 -10.80
CA SER A 78 -2.91 -13.11 -10.05
C SER A 78 -2.54 -11.63 -10.21
N ASN A 79 -3.36 -10.84 -10.90
CA ASN A 79 -3.20 -9.39 -11.05
C ASN A 79 -4.43 -8.67 -10.46
N TYR A 80 -4.18 -7.47 -9.95
CA TYR A 80 -5.19 -6.67 -9.24
C TYR A 80 -5.38 -5.32 -9.93
N ILE A 81 -6.44 -4.62 -9.55
CA ILE A 81 -6.67 -3.22 -9.86
C ILE A 81 -6.98 -2.45 -8.57
N LEU A 82 -6.66 -1.16 -8.56
CA LEU A 82 -6.99 -0.28 -7.43
C LEU A 82 -8.49 -0.01 -7.41
N THR A 83 -9.09 -0.17 -6.25
CA THR A 83 -10.45 0.34 -6.01
C THR A 83 -10.39 1.84 -5.73
N PRO A 84 -11.54 2.56 -5.71
CA PRO A 84 -11.56 3.97 -5.31
C PRO A 84 -10.94 4.22 -3.92
N ARG A 85 -11.08 3.25 -3.00
CA ARG A 85 -10.48 3.29 -1.67
C ARG A 85 -8.96 3.11 -1.75
N GLY A 86 -8.47 2.15 -2.54
CA GLY A 86 -7.04 1.95 -2.80
C GLY A 86 -6.36 3.17 -3.41
N SER A 87 -6.98 3.80 -4.41
CA SER A 87 -6.45 5.04 -5.01
C SER A 87 -6.43 6.20 -4.01
N SER A 88 -7.44 6.30 -3.13
CA SER A 88 -7.47 7.31 -2.07
C SER A 88 -6.35 7.07 -1.06
N LEU A 89 -6.17 5.81 -0.61
CA LEU A 89 -5.08 5.45 0.30
C LEU A 89 -3.73 5.79 -0.31
N LEU A 90 -3.49 5.37 -1.56
CA LEU A 90 -2.25 5.67 -2.28
C LEU A 90 -1.98 7.17 -2.32
N SER A 91 -2.98 7.99 -2.64
CA SER A 91 -2.83 9.45 -2.68
C SER A 91 -2.50 10.06 -1.30
N LEU A 92 -3.06 9.50 -0.22
CA LEU A 92 -2.78 9.97 1.14
C LEU A 92 -1.39 9.57 1.63
N ILE A 93 -0.91 8.40 1.22
CA ILE A 93 0.42 7.91 1.59
C ILE A 93 1.49 8.23 0.56
N ASP A 94 1.16 8.89 -0.56
CA ASP A 94 2.13 9.20 -1.62
C ASP A 94 3.22 10.14 -1.08
N SER A 95 4.43 9.61 -0.95
CA SER A 95 5.63 10.34 -0.49
C SER A 95 6.13 11.35 -1.51
N SER A 96 5.69 11.25 -2.77
CA SER A 96 6.09 12.14 -3.85
C SER A 96 5.42 13.51 -3.76
N ILE A 97 4.37 13.67 -2.94
CA ILE A 97 3.64 14.92 -2.77
C ILE A 97 4.28 15.74 -1.63
N PRO A 98 4.90 16.90 -1.93
CA PRO A 98 5.52 17.73 -0.89
C PRO A 98 4.44 18.32 0.05
N GLY A 99 4.62 18.09 1.36
CA GLY A 99 3.65 18.49 2.40
C GLY A 99 2.65 17.40 2.80
N ASN A 100 2.78 16.19 2.25
CA ASN A 100 1.91 15.03 2.50
C ASN A 100 2.31 14.19 3.72
N ASP A 101 3.10 14.73 4.64
CA ASP A 101 3.42 14.06 5.91
C ASP A 101 2.19 13.97 6.84
N HIS A 102 1.23 14.88 6.69
CA HIS A 102 0.08 14.97 7.59
C HIS A 102 -0.86 13.75 7.52
N PRO A 103 -1.27 13.25 6.34
CA PRO A 103 -2.17 12.10 6.28
C PRO A 103 -1.53 10.81 6.80
N ARG A 104 -0.23 10.56 6.53
CA ARG A 104 0.50 9.42 7.10
C ARG A 104 0.48 9.47 8.63
N GLN A 105 0.74 10.65 9.22
CA GLN A 105 0.67 10.82 10.68
C GLN A 105 -0.74 10.55 11.23
N VAL A 106 -1.78 11.09 10.60
CA VAL A 106 -3.16 10.87 11.06
C VAL A 106 -3.55 9.39 10.96
N LEU A 107 -3.06 8.67 9.94
CA LEU A 107 -3.24 7.22 9.82
C LEU A 107 -2.49 6.47 10.92
N ASP A 108 -1.21 6.80 11.18
CA ASP A 108 -0.43 6.21 12.28
C ASP A 108 -1.02 6.48 13.67
N GLU A 109 -1.77 7.58 13.82
CA GLU A 109 -2.50 7.88 15.06
C GLU A 109 -3.66 6.92 15.34
N GLN A 110 -4.10 6.13 14.36
CA GLN A 110 -5.20 5.19 14.50
C GLN A 110 -4.77 3.84 15.08
N GLU A 111 -5.73 3.10 15.65
CA GLU A 111 -5.47 1.74 16.12
C GLU A 111 -5.29 0.74 14.95
N ASP A 112 -6.20 0.83 13.97
CA ASP A 112 -6.14 0.12 12.68
C ASP A 112 -6.49 1.10 11.56
N ALA A 113 -5.46 1.65 10.92
CA ALA A 113 -5.57 2.64 9.85
C ALA A 113 -6.07 2.06 8.51
N LEU A 114 -6.00 0.73 8.35
CA LEU A 114 -6.47 0.01 7.17
C LEU A 114 -7.85 -0.61 7.40
N ASP A 115 -8.44 -0.43 8.58
CA ASP A 115 -9.84 -0.74 8.78
C ASP A 115 -10.70 0.17 7.90
N GLU A 116 -11.66 -0.43 7.22
CA GLU A 116 -12.51 0.25 6.25
C GLU A 116 -13.29 1.44 6.85
N VAL A 117 -13.76 1.32 8.10
CA VAL A 117 -14.50 2.39 8.77
C VAL A 117 -13.53 3.47 9.22
N THR A 118 -12.43 3.08 9.87
CA THR A 118 -11.41 4.02 10.35
C THR A 118 -10.81 4.81 9.20
N PHE A 119 -10.47 4.15 8.10
CA PHE A 119 -9.89 4.77 6.92
C PHE A 119 -10.85 5.76 6.28
N ASP A 120 -12.12 5.39 6.07
CA ASP A 120 -13.10 6.29 5.45
C ASP A 120 -13.31 7.55 6.32
N GLU A 121 -13.27 7.44 7.65
CA GLU A 121 -13.31 8.60 8.57
C GLU A 121 -12.06 9.48 8.47
N VAL A 122 -10.86 8.88 8.43
CA VAL A 122 -9.59 9.61 8.33
C VAL A 122 -9.45 10.28 6.97
N ALA A 123 -9.71 9.55 5.88
CA ALA A 123 -9.65 10.05 4.51
C ALA A 123 -10.61 11.23 4.31
N SER A 124 -11.81 11.16 4.90
CA SER A 124 -12.77 12.27 4.88
C SER A 124 -12.22 13.52 5.57
N LYS A 125 -11.49 13.38 6.68
CA LYS A 125 -10.87 14.51 7.38
C LYS A 125 -9.67 15.07 6.61
N ALA A 126 -8.83 14.20 6.05
CA ALA A 126 -7.64 14.58 5.30
C ALA A 126 -7.96 15.32 4.00
N GLN A 127 -9.08 14.98 3.33
CA GLN A 127 -9.54 15.69 2.12
C GLN A 127 -10.09 17.10 2.38
N ILE A 128 -10.41 17.44 3.63
CA ILE A 128 -10.98 18.74 4.02
C ILE A 128 -9.90 19.70 4.56
N ALA A 129 -8.69 19.19 4.83
CA ALA A 129 -7.59 19.93 5.46
C ALA A 129 -6.80 20.82 4.50
#